data_AF-A0A3N4L679-F1
#
_entry.id   AF-A0A3N4L679-F1
#
_cell.length_a   1.000
_cell.length_b   1.000
_cell.length_c   1.000
_cell.angle_alpha   90.00
_cell.angle_beta   90.00
_cell.angle_gamma   90.00
#
_symmetry.space_group_name_H-M   'P 1'
#
loop_
_entity.id
_entity.type
_entity.pdbx_description
1 polymer ?
#
loop_
_entity_poly.entity_id
_entity_poly.type
_entity_poly.pdbx_seq_one_letter_code
_entity_poly.pdbx_strand_id
1 'polypeptide(L)'
;LHIAMALLNGRDAFCVAATNAGKSLSYYAPVLLNAGRIAIVICPLNVLIEKQVADLVAYKIRACYLSEDQMEDNPGLINKILTGHFKQKIGYVVVNEAHLVIDWGSEFRKEYACLYTLRHVIPNVPWVALTATANPEKV
;
A
#
# COMPACT_ATOMS: atom_id res chain seq x y z
N LEU A 1 -15.74 -2.23 -4.71
CA LEU A 1 -16.10 -2.97 -3.47
C LEU A 1 -15.48 -4.37 -3.36
N HIS A 2 -15.22 -5.09 -4.45
CA HIS A 2 -14.61 -6.44 -4.37
C HIS A 2 -13.25 -6.46 -3.65
N ILE A 3 -12.40 -5.45 -3.86
CA ILE A 3 -11.12 -5.32 -3.14
C ILE A 3 -11.32 -5.14 -1.64
N ALA A 4 -12.22 -4.26 -1.22
CA ALA A 4 -12.56 -4.09 0.19
C ALA A 4 -13.05 -5.42 0.81
N MET A 5 -13.91 -6.15 0.10
CA MET A 5 -14.41 -7.45 0.56
C MET A 5 -13.31 -8.52 0.61
N ALA A 6 -12.37 -8.54 -0.34
CA ALA A 6 -11.23 -9.45 -0.29
C ALA A 6 -10.36 -9.18 0.95
N LEU A 7 -10.00 -7.91 1.19
CA LEU A 7 -9.22 -7.48 2.34
C LEU A 7 -9.91 -7.80 3.67
N LEU A 8 -11.22 -7.52 3.79
CA LEU A 8 -11.99 -7.83 4.99
C LEU A 8 -12.12 -9.34 5.25
N ASN A 9 -12.08 -10.17 4.21
CA ASN A 9 -12.07 -11.63 4.32
C ASN A 9 -10.65 -12.23 4.45
N GLY A 10 -9.61 -11.41 4.60
CA GLY A 10 -8.24 -11.90 4.72
C GLY A 10 -7.68 -12.52 3.43
N ARG A 11 -8.18 -12.12 2.25
CA ARG A 11 -7.75 -12.63 0.96
C ARG A 11 -6.92 -11.61 0.20
N ASP A 12 -5.90 -12.12 -0.49
CA ASP A 12 -5.18 -11.37 -1.50
C ASP A 12 -6.09 -11.05 -2.69
N ALA A 13 -5.79 -9.96 -3.40
CA ALA A 13 -6.46 -9.65 -4.65
C ALA A 13 -5.59 -8.81 -5.60
N PHE A 14 -5.82 -8.99 -6.89
CA PHE A 14 -5.27 -8.16 -7.95
C PHE A 14 -6.40 -7.38 -8.63
N CYS A 15 -6.19 -6.09 -8.88
CA CYS A 15 -7.19 -5.21 -9.48
C CYS A 15 -6.63 -4.44 -10.67
N VAL A 16 -7.21 -4.68 -11.84
CA VAL A 16 -7.05 -3.80 -13.00
C VAL A 16 -8.31 -2.96 -13.13
N ALA A 17 -8.18 -1.64 -12.99
CA ALA A 17 -9.30 -0.73 -13.16
C ALA A 17 -8.80 0.61 -13.67
N ALA A 18 -9.54 1.24 -14.58
CA ALA A 18 -9.17 2.52 -15.18
C ALA A 18 -8.80 3.59 -14.14
N THR A 19 -7.99 4.58 -14.54
CA THR A 19 -7.74 5.77 -13.73
C THR A 19 -9.07 6.41 -13.33
N ASN A 20 -9.18 6.88 -12.08
CA ASN A 20 -10.40 7.42 -11.48
C ASN A 20 -11.55 6.44 -11.22
N ALA A 21 -11.38 5.12 -11.43
CA ALA A 21 -12.39 4.11 -11.09
C ALA A 21 -12.61 3.90 -9.56
N GLY A 22 -12.10 4.79 -8.71
CA GLY A 22 -12.26 4.70 -7.26
C GLY A 22 -11.37 3.65 -6.59
N LYS A 23 -10.23 3.28 -7.20
CA LYS A 23 -9.26 2.32 -6.65
C LYS A 23 -8.86 2.65 -5.21
N SER A 24 -8.61 3.92 -4.91
CA SER A 24 -8.18 4.36 -3.58
C SER A 24 -9.22 4.11 -2.48
N LEU A 25 -10.48 4.43 -2.75
CA LEU A 25 -11.55 4.15 -1.79
C LEU A 25 -11.68 2.65 -1.49
N SER A 26 -11.42 1.81 -2.50
CA SER A 26 -11.53 0.35 -2.35
C SER A 26 -10.53 -0.24 -1.35
N TYR A 27 -9.36 0.38 -1.17
CA TYR A 27 -8.38 -0.05 -0.18
C TYR A 27 -8.31 0.85 1.06
N TYR A 28 -8.98 2.00 1.12
CA TYR A 28 -9.11 2.76 2.37
C TYR A 28 -10.30 2.33 3.21
N ALA A 29 -11.41 1.90 2.58
CA ALA A 29 -12.60 1.49 3.31
C ALA A 29 -12.33 0.45 4.42
N PRO A 30 -11.53 -0.62 4.21
CA PRO A 30 -11.32 -1.63 5.25
C PRO A 30 -10.62 -1.12 6.50
N VAL A 31 -9.61 -0.24 6.38
CA VAL A 31 -8.92 0.34 7.55
C VAL A 31 -9.78 1.37 8.28
N LEU A 32 -10.64 2.08 7.56
CA LEU A 32 -11.59 3.02 8.18
C LEU A 32 -12.67 2.29 9.00
N LEU A 33 -13.04 1.08 8.58
CA LEU A 33 -14.02 0.24 9.29
C LEU A 33 -13.41 -0.58 10.43
N ASN A 34 -12.09 -0.76 10.47
CA ASN A 34 -11.41 -1.62 11.44
C ASN A 34 -10.48 -0.81 12.35
N ALA A 35 -11.03 -0.28 13.44
CA ALA A 35 -10.32 0.58 14.37
C ALA A 35 -9.05 -0.09 14.92
N GLY A 36 -7.93 0.64 14.90
CA GLY A 36 -6.65 0.17 15.43
C GLY A 36 -5.79 -0.63 14.44
N ARG A 37 -6.30 -0.93 13.23
CA ARG A 37 -5.52 -1.50 12.14
C ARG A 37 -4.82 -0.41 11.32
N ILE A 38 -3.73 -0.80 10.66
CA ILE A 38 -2.93 0.03 9.77
C ILE A 38 -2.93 -0.60 8.38
N ALA A 39 -3.24 0.19 7.35
CA ALA A 39 -3.00 -0.17 5.97
C ALA A 39 -1.63 0.38 5.54
N ILE A 40 -0.77 -0.47 4.98
CA ILE A 40 0.48 -0.04 4.36
C ILE A 40 0.21 0.15 2.87
N VAL A 41 0.44 1.35 2.35
CA VAL A 41 0.28 1.65 0.92
C VAL A 41 1.65 1.95 0.32
N ILE A 42 2.05 1.14 -0.64
CA ILE A 42 3.31 1.26 -1.37
C ILE A 42 2.99 1.94 -2.71
N CYS A 43 3.55 3.12 -2.89
CA CYS A 43 3.34 3.97 -4.07
C CYS A 43 4.69 4.36 -4.67
N PRO A 44 4.81 4.45 -6.01
CA PRO A 44 6.07 4.78 -6.66
C PRO A 44 6.37 6.28 -6.67
N LEU A 45 5.36 7.13 -6.55
CA LEU A 45 5.50 8.59 -6.71
C LEU A 45 5.19 9.31 -5.40
N ASN A 46 6.17 10.06 -4.89
CA ASN A 46 6.05 10.86 -3.66
C ASN A 46 4.91 11.89 -3.77
N VAL A 47 4.84 12.63 -4.88
CA VAL A 47 3.79 13.62 -5.13
C VAL A 47 2.38 13.01 -5.04
N LEU A 48 2.21 11.77 -5.48
CA LEU A 48 0.91 11.09 -5.43
C LEU A 48 0.52 10.71 -4.00
N ILE A 49 1.46 10.17 -3.21
CA ILE A 49 1.17 9.78 -1.83
C ILE A 49 1.02 11.00 -0.91
N GLU A 50 1.80 12.05 -1.15
CA GLU A 50 1.69 13.34 -0.45
C GLU A 50 0.28 13.92 -0.58
N LYS A 51 -0.24 13.97 -1.81
CA LYS A 51 -1.60 14.43 -2.07
C LYS A 51 -2.64 13.55 -1.36
N GLN A 52 -2.50 12.22 -1.45
CA GLN A 52 -3.42 11.29 -0.79
C GLN A 52 -3.42 11.45 0.74
N VAL A 53 -2.24 11.63 1.35
CA VAL A 53 -2.12 11.85 2.79
C VAL A 53 -2.71 13.20 3.18
N ALA A 54 -2.46 14.27 2.43
CA ALA A 54 -3.05 15.59 2.68
C ALA A 54 -4.59 15.53 2.64
N ASP A 55 -5.17 14.85 1.65
CA ASP A 55 -6.62 14.64 1.55
C ASP A 55 -7.16 13.87 2.77
N LEU A 56 -6.52 12.76 3.16
CA LEU A 56 -6.92 11.97 4.33
C LEU A 56 -6.87 12.81 5.62
N VAL A 57 -5.80 13.58 5.82
CA VAL A 57 -5.64 14.46 6.99
C VAL A 57 -6.70 15.56 7.00
N ALA A 58 -7.05 16.13 5.84
CA ALA A 58 -8.15 17.10 5.72
C ALA A 58 -9.50 16.50 6.14
N TYR A 59 -9.73 15.21 5.88
CA TYR A 59 -10.88 14.44 6.38
C TYR A 59 -10.72 13.95 7.83
N LYS A 60 -9.71 14.41 8.57
CA LYS A 60 -9.39 13.99 9.95
C LYS A 60 -9.07 12.50 10.09
N ILE A 61 -8.64 11.86 9.01
CA ILE A 61 -8.16 10.48 9.01
C ILE A 61 -6.66 10.51 9.30
N ARG A 62 -6.22 9.69 10.25
CA ARG A 62 -4.79 9.58 10.59
C ARG A 62 -4.05 8.88 9.45
N ALA A 63 -3.18 9.62 8.78
CA ALA A 63 -2.31 9.12 7.73
C ALA A 63 -0.95 9.81 7.81
N CYS A 64 0.08 9.09 7.40
CA CYS A 64 1.43 9.62 7.16
C CYS A 64 2.00 8.88 5.95
N TYR A 65 2.96 9.50 5.27
CA TYR A 65 3.80 8.81 4.29
C TYR A 65 5.23 8.76 4.82
N LEU A 66 6.06 7.96 4.18
CA LEU A 66 7.49 7.92 4.43
C LEU A 66 8.20 7.99 3.08
N SER A 67 9.04 9.01 2.91
CA SER A 67 10.00 9.13 1.82
C SER A 67 11.42 9.11 2.39
N GLU A 68 12.43 9.01 1.52
CA GLU A 68 13.84 9.09 1.92
C GLU A 68 14.11 10.32 2.78
N ASP A 69 13.61 11.49 2.35
CA ASP A 69 13.77 12.76 3.08
C ASP A 69 13.15 12.71 4.49
N GLN A 70 12.01 12.04 4.66
CA GLN A 70 11.31 11.99 5.97
C GLN A 70 11.87 10.95 6.94
N MET A 71 12.74 10.04 6.47
CA MET A 71 13.38 9.07 7.36
C MET A 71 14.30 9.76 8.38
N GLU A 72 14.92 10.87 8.00
CA GLU A 72 15.81 11.65 8.87
C GLU A 72 15.04 12.55 9.83
N ASP A 73 13.88 13.05 9.40
CA ASP A 73 13.06 14.02 10.16
C ASP A 73 12.36 13.43 11.38
N ASN A 74 12.16 12.11 11.45
CA ASN A 74 11.42 11.47 12.54
C ASN A 74 12.06 10.16 13.04
N PRO A 75 13.23 10.24 13.68
CA PRO A 75 13.97 9.05 14.13
C PRO A 75 13.18 8.19 15.11
N GLY A 76 12.28 8.80 15.91
CA GLY A 76 11.40 8.08 16.82
C GLY A 76 10.35 7.21 16.11
N LEU A 77 9.75 7.71 15.03
CA LEU A 77 8.84 6.92 14.19
C LEU A 77 9.58 5.79 13.49
N ILE A 78 10.74 6.08 12.90
CA ILE A 78 11.59 5.07 12.25
C ILE A 78 11.97 3.97 13.22
N ASN A 79 12.44 4.32 14.43
CA ASN A 79 12.78 3.33 15.44
C ASN A 79 11.58 2.45 15.81
N LYS A 80 10.36 3.01 15.94
CA LYS A 80 9.15 2.23 16.17
C LYS A 80 8.81 1.29 15.01
N ILE A 81 9.03 1.72 13.77
CA ILE A 81 8.85 0.88 12.58
C ILE A 81 9.86 -0.28 12.59
N LEU A 82 11.15 0.02 12.77
CA LEU A 82 12.25 -0.96 12.74
C LEU A 82 12.17 -1.97 13.89
N THR A 83 11.73 -1.55 15.07
CA THR A 83 11.51 -2.43 16.23
C THR A 83 10.20 -3.23 16.13
N GLY A 84 9.43 -3.07 15.05
CA GLY A 84 8.21 -3.83 14.82
C GLY A 84 7.03 -3.42 15.71
N HIS A 85 7.07 -2.22 16.32
CA HIS A 85 6.02 -1.71 17.22
C HIS A 85 4.61 -1.76 16.60
N PHE A 86 4.53 -1.63 15.28
CA PHE A 86 3.27 -1.64 14.53
C PHE A 86 2.93 -2.99 13.90
N LYS A 87 3.81 -4.00 13.98
CA LYS A 87 3.69 -5.25 13.20
C LYS A 87 2.33 -5.95 13.41
N GLN A 88 1.88 -6.05 14.65
CA GLN A 88 0.59 -6.70 14.98
C GLN A 88 -0.65 -5.86 14.57
N LYS A 89 -0.47 -4.56 14.34
CA LYS A 89 -1.52 -3.64 13.92
C LYS A 89 -1.68 -3.60 12.40
N ILE A 90 -0.73 -4.12 11.64
CA ILE A 90 -0.84 -4.20 10.17
C ILE A 90 -2.07 -5.04 9.84
N GLY A 91 -3.00 -4.43 9.12
CA GLY A 91 -4.21 -5.09 8.64
C GLY A 91 -4.01 -5.70 7.26
N TYR A 92 -3.32 -4.99 6.37
CA TYR A 92 -3.06 -5.41 4.99
C TYR A 92 -2.02 -4.51 4.30
N VAL A 93 -1.53 -4.96 3.17
CA VAL A 93 -0.59 -4.25 2.30
C VAL A 93 -1.24 -3.96 0.95
N VAL A 94 -1.00 -2.76 0.43
CA VAL A 94 -1.46 -2.29 -0.88
C VAL A 94 -0.24 -1.95 -1.72
N VAL A 95 -0.14 -2.51 -2.91
CA VAL A 95 0.85 -2.17 -3.94
C VAL A 95 0.12 -1.41 -5.03
N ASN A 96 0.33 -0.10 -5.11
CA ASN A 96 -0.24 0.74 -6.17
C ASN A 96 0.69 0.75 -7.39
N GLU A 97 0.10 0.95 -8.57
CA GLU A 97 0.79 0.87 -9.87
C GLU A 97 1.56 -0.44 -10.05
N ALA A 98 0.89 -1.56 -9.75
CA ALA A 98 1.49 -2.89 -9.81
C ALA A 98 2.04 -3.26 -11.21
N HIS A 99 1.63 -2.58 -12.27
CA HIS A 99 2.22 -2.72 -13.61
C HIS A 99 3.72 -2.42 -13.64
N LEU A 100 4.23 -1.59 -12.71
CA LEU A 100 5.67 -1.32 -12.62
C LEU A 100 6.46 -2.59 -12.26
N VAL A 101 5.84 -3.55 -11.58
CA VAL A 101 6.44 -4.86 -11.27
C VAL A 101 6.17 -5.85 -12.40
N ILE A 102 4.92 -5.88 -12.88
CA ILE A 102 4.43 -6.90 -13.81
C ILE A 102 4.96 -6.66 -15.22
N ASP A 103 4.83 -5.43 -15.74
CA ASP A 103 5.12 -5.13 -17.13
C ASP A 103 6.58 -4.74 -17.35
N TRP A 104 7.16 -3.97 -16.43
CA TRP A 104 8.51 -3.40 -16.57
C TRP A 104 9.59 -4.19 -15.81
N GLY A 105 9.19 -5.11 -14.94
CA GLY A 105 10.11 -5.95 -14.19
C GLY A 105 11.10 -5.15 -13.35
N SER A 106 12.25 -5.77 -13.04
CA SER A 106 13.28 -5.18 -12.19
C SER A 106 14.03 -3.98 -12.81
N GLU A 107 13.74 -3.62 -14.07
CA GLU A 107 14.47 -2.56 -14.77
C GLU A 107 13.98 -1.14 -14.44
N PHE A 108 12.70 -0.97 -14.10
CA PHE A 108 12.16 0.37 -13.83
C PHE A 108 12.30 0.80 -12.36
N ARG A 109 12.15 -0.13 -11.39
CA ARG A 109 12.45 0.08 -9.96
C ARG A 109 12.84 -1.22 -9.26
N LYS A 110 14.13 -1.38 -8.98
CA LYS A 110 14.67 -2.57 -8.33
C LYS A 110 14.09 -2.81 -6.94
N GLU A 111 13.71 -1.75 -6.24
CA GLU A 111 13.14 -1.80 -4.89
C GLU A 111 11.77 -2.48 -4.87
N TYR A 112 11.01 -2.38 -5.98
CA TYR A 112 9.74 -3.10 -6.11
C TYR A 112 9.93 -4.62 -6.24
N ALA A 113 11.06 -5.09 -6.76
CA ALA A 113 11.40 -6.52 -6.74
C ALA A 113 11.61 -7.04 -5.31
N CYS A 114 12.03 -6.18 -4.38
CA CYS A 114 12.22 -6.52 -2.97
C CYS A 114 10.90 -6.64 -2.19
N LEU A 115 9.74 -6.33 -2.78
CA LEU A 115 8.43 -6.51 -2.13
C LEU A 115 8.17 -7.96 -1.73
N TYR A 116 8.74 -8.92 -2.46
CA TYR A 116 8.74 -10.33 -2.09
C TYR A 116 9.32 -10.54 -0.67
N THR A 117 10.44 -9.89 -0.35
CA THR A 117 11.06 -9.96 0.98
C THR A 117 10.13 -9.40 2.06
N LEU A 118 9.48 -8.27 1.79
CA LEU A 118 8.53 -7.67 2.74
C LEU A 118 7.36 -8.63 3.03
N ARG A 119 6.85 -9.34 2.01
CA ARG A 119 5.82 -10.36 2.19
C ARG A 119 6.24 -11.49 3.14
N HIS A 120 7.52 -11.87 3.15
CA HIS A 120 8.05 -12.87 4.08
C HIS A 120 8.12 -12.35 5.53
N VAL A 121 8.30 -11.04 5.73
CA VAL A 121 8.35 -10.43 7.06
C VAL A 121 6.95 -10.35 7.71
N ILE A 122 5.91 -10.18 6.88
CA ILE A 122 4.50 -10.05 7.28
C ILE A 122 3.59 -11.00 6.46
N PRO A 123 3.73 -12.32 6.62
CA PRO A 123 3.08 -13.31 5.75
C PRO A 123 1.58 -13.47 6.00
N ASN A 124 1.10 -13.08 7.18
CA ASN A 124 -0.27 -13.37 7.66
C ASN A 124 -1.27 -12.22 7.43
N VAL A 125 -0.91 -11.22 6.62
CA VAL A 125 -1.82 -10.13 6.26
C VAL A 125 -2.11 -10.20 4.76
N PRO A 126 -3.33 -9.88 4.31
CA PRO A 126 -3.63 -9.90 2.88
C PRO A 126 -2.90 -8.78 2.12
N TRP A 127 -2.56 -9.08 0.87
CA TRP A 127 -1.90 -8.19 -0.07
C TRP A 127 -2.82 -7.89 -1.24
N VAL A 128 -2.91 -6.62 -1.58
CA VAL A 128 -3.67 -6.14 -2.73
C VAL A 128 -2.75 -5.40 -3.68
N ALA A 129 -2.78 -5.77 -4.94
CA ALA A 129 -2.05 -5.09 -6.00
C ALA A 129 -3.05 -4.43 -6.95
N LEU A 130 -2.91 -3.13 -7.21
CA LEU A 130 -3.79 -2.38 -8.10
C LEU A 130 -3.00 -1.71 -9.21
N THR A 131 -3.60 -1.64 -10.39
CA THR A 131 -3.03 -0.93 -11.53
C THR A 131 -4.12 -0.40 -12.47
N ALA A 132 -3.80 0.66 -13.22
CA ALA A 132 -4.66 1.16 -14.30
C ALA A 132 -4.55 0.31 -15.57
N THR A 133 -3.34 -0.19 -15.81
CA THR A 133 -2.95 -0.92 -17.01
C THR A 133 -2.32 -2.22 -16.58
N ALA A 134 -2.59 -3.32 -17.27
CA ALA A 134 -1.84 -4.55 -17.09
C ALA A 134 -1.83 -5.30 -18.41
N ASN A 135 -0.70 -5.88 -18.80
CA ASN A 135 -0.69 -6.82 -19.90
C ASN A 135 -1.33 -8.14 -19.45
N PRO A 136 -2.45 -8.60 -20.05
CA PRO A 136 -3.13 -9.84 -19.64
C PRO A 136 -2.24 -11.08 -19.72
N GLU A 137 -1.20 -11.08 -20.56
CA GLU A 137 -0.27 -12.20 -20.70
C GLU A 137 0.75 -12.30 -19.56
N LYS A 138 0.87 -11.25 -18.73
CA LYS A 138 1.86 -11.16 -17.63
C LYS A 138 1.24 -11.24 -16.23
N VAL A 139 -0.09 -11.32 -16.13
CA VAL A 139 -0.87 -11.31 -14.87
C VAL A 139 -1.18 -12.73 -14.41
#